data_AF-A0A3M1DY25-F1
#
_entry.id   AF-A0A3M1DY25-F1
#
_cell.length_a   1.000
_cell.length_b   1.000
_cell.length_c   1.000
_cell.angle_alpha   90.00
_cell.angle_beta   90.00
_cell.angle_gamma   90.00
#
_symmetry.space_group_name_H-M   'P 1'
#
loop_
_entity.id
_entity.type
_entity.pdbx_description
1 polymer ?
#
loop_
_entity_poly.entity_id
_entity_poly.type
_entity_poly.pdbx_seq_one_letter_code
_entity_poly.pdbx_strand_id
1 'polypeptide(L)'
;MELVEGPETGVPATERAVALVEMAMERSVIFDLDTPDVVHGLPARRNGVKIKPPLTIAEEQLDRALDVFEAVLEEAVCLPASALEYIRQKMIESAMPG
;
A
#
# COMPACT_ATOMS: atom_id res chain seq x y z
N MET A 1 -4.94 -5.20 8.34
CA MET A 1 -5.37 -6.24 7.38
C MET A 1 -4.23 -6.43 6.40
N GLU A 2 -3.91 -7.66 6.04
CA GLU A 2 -2.90 -7.97 5.01
C GLU A 2 -3.59 -8.16 3.66
N LEU A 3 -3.09 -7.50 2.61
CA LEU A 3 -3.60 -7.67 1.26
C LEU A 3 -2.91 -8.85 0.56
N VAL A 4 -3.68 -9.70 -0.11
CA VAL A 4 -3.18 -10.82 -0.91
C VAL A 4 -3.68 -10.71 -2.33
N GLU A 5 -2.90 -11.18 -3.30
CA GLU A 5 -3.26 -11.15 -4.73
C GLU A 5 -4.50 -11.99 -5.02
N GLY A 6 -4.69 -13.07 -4.24
CA GLY A 6 -5.90 -13.87 -4.23
C GLY A 6 -5.93 -14.77 -2.99
N PRO A 7 -7.11 -15.06 -2.43
CA PRO A 7 -7.23 -15.91 -1.24
C PRO A 7 -6.67 -17.33 -1.47
N GLU A 8 -6.70 -17.82 -2.71
CA GLU A 8 -6.18 -19.13 -3.10
C GLU A 8 -4.65 -19.19 -3.21
N THR A 9 -4.00 -18.06 -3.53
CA THR A 9 -2.54 -18.02 -3.71
C THR A 9 -1.82 -17.69 -2.40
N GLY A 10 -2.46 -16.89 -1.53
CA GLY A 10 -1.83 -16.35 -0.33
C GLY A 10 -0.60 -15.48 -0.61
N VAL A 11 -0.39 -15.09 -1.89
CA VAL A 11 0.76 -14.26 -2.29
C VAL A 11 0.51 -12.83 -1.80
N PRO A 12 1.45 -12.22 -1.06
CA PRO A 12 1.31 -10.84 -0.60
C PRO A 12 1.13 -9.88 -1.77
N ALA A 13 0.08 -9.06 -1.74
CA ALA A 13 -0.17 -8.01 -2.73
C ALA A 13 0.69 -6.77 -2.46
N THR A 14 2.00 -6.95 -2.52
CA THR A 14 3.00 -5.97 -2.09
C THR A 14 2.94 -4.70 -2.93
N GLU A 15 2.93 -4.85 -4.26
CA GLU A 15 2.91 -3.72 -5.19
C GLU A 15 1.61 -2.93 -5.11
N ARG A 16 0.48 -3.62 -4.89
CA ARG A 16 -0.83 -2.96 -4.69
C ARG A 16 -0.90 -2.21 -3.38
N ALA A 17 -0.36 -2.78 -2.31
CA ALA A 17 -0.30 -2.09 -1.03
C ALA A 17 0.56 -0.83 -1.10
N VAL A 18 1.68 -0.86 -1.84
CA VAL A 18 2.48 0.34 -2.12
C VAL A 18 1.70 1.37 -2.93
N ALA A 19 1.06 0.96 -4.03
CA ALA A 19 0.24 1.85 -4.82
C ALA A 19 -0.87 2.50 -4.00
N LEU A 20 -1.57 1.72 -3.17
CA LEU A 20 -2.64 2.19 -2.29
C LEU A 20 -2.18 3.35 -1.41
N VAL A 21 -1.01 3.22 -0.78
CA VAL A 21 -0.47 4.27 0.10
C VAL A 21 -0.05 5.52 -0.69
N GLU A 22 0.60 5.35 -1.85
CA GLU A 22 0.98 6.48 -2.70
C GLU A 22 -0.26 7.25 -3.20
N MET A 23 -1.26 6.52 -3.70
CA MET A 23 -2.52 7.09 -4.20
C MET A 23 -3.36 7.76 -3.09
N ALA A 24 -3.32 7.24 -1.86
CA ALA A 24 -3.96 7.89 -0.72
C ALA A 24 -3.25 9.19 -0.34
N MET A 25 -1.90 9.19 -0.37
CA MET A 25 -1.09 10.36 -0.08
C MET A 25 -1.36 11.50 -1.07
N GLU A 26 -1.52 11.19 -2.35
CA GLU A 26 -1.95 12.15 -3.39
C GLU A 26 -3.33 12.78 -3.09
N ARG A 27 -4.19 12.08 -2.34
CA ARG A 27 -5.50 12.56 -1.86
C ARG A 27 -5.45 13.21 -0.48
N SER A 28 -4.25 13.50 0.02
CA SER A 28 -3.97 14.07 1.34
C SER A 28 -4.38 13.19 2.52
N VAL A 29 -4.34 11.86 2.36
CA VAL A 29 -4.55 10.89 3.43
C VAL A 29 -3.31 10.03 3.58
N ILE A 30 -2.77 9.96 4.80
CA ILE A 30 -1.52 9.23 5.07
C ILE A 30 -1.86 7.89 5.68
N PHE A 31 -1.56 6.84 4.94
CA PHE A 31 -1.48 5.48 5.44
C PHE A 31 -0.02 5.05 5.54
N ASP A 32 0.23 4.03 6.35
CA ASP A 32 1.56 3.43 6.47
C ASP A 32 1.48 1.96 6.07
N LEU A 33 2.64 1.40 5.72
CA LEU A 33 2.77 -0.02 5.48
C LEU A 33 3.50 -0.70 6.64
N ASP A 34 3.35 -2.01 6.76
CA ASP A 34 4.27 -2.79 7.56
C ASP A 34 5.72 -2.56 7.11
N THR A 35 6.63 -2.56 8.09
CA THR A 35 8.05 -2.57 7.79
C THR A 35 8.34 -3.84 6.99
N PRO A 36 8.90 -3.74 5.78
CA PRO A 36 9.11 -4.92 4.95
C PRO A 36 10.12 -5.86 5.61
N ASP A 37 9.85 -7.16 5.53
CA ASP A 37 10.90 -8.16 5.70
C ASP A 37 11.84 -8.05 4.51
N VAL A 38 13.16 -8.07 4.70
CA VAL A 38 14.09 -8.14 3.56
C VAL A 38 14.44 -9.60 3.32
N VAL A 39 14.00 -10.15 2.19
CA VAL A 39 14.30 -11.52 1.78
C VAL A 39 15.14 -11.46 0.50
N HIS A 40 16.35 -12.03 0.53
CA HIS A 40 17.30 -12.01 -0.60
C HIS A 40 17.63 -10.60 -1.14
N GLY A 41 17.66 -9.58 -0.26
CA GLY A 41 17.93 -8.19 -0.67
C GLY A 41 16.74 -7.46 -1.29
N LEU A 42 15.55 -8.08 -1.30
CA LEU A 42 14.31 -7.49 -1.80
C LEU A 42 13.32 -7.26 -0.64
N PRO A 43 12.54 -6.16 -0.66
CA PRO A 43 11.43 -6.00 0.26
C PRO A 43 10.37 -7.08 -0.02
N ALA A 44 10.15 -7.96 0.95
CA ALA A 44 9.12 -8.98 0.96
C ALA A 44 8.05 -8.61 2.00
N ARG A 45 6.79 -9.00 1.74
CA ARG A 45 5.67 -8.89 2.69
C ARG A 45 5.38 -7.46 3.15
N ARG A 46 5.29 -6.52 2.21
CA ARG A 46 4.90 -5.13 2.49
C ARG A 46 3.43 -4.90 2.12
N ASN A 47 2.54 -5.72 2.67
CA ASN A 47 1.12 -5.79 2.27
C ASN A 47 0.13 -5.45 3.39
N GLY A 48 0.59 -5.20 4.61
CA GLY A 48 -0.23 -4.71 5.71
C GLY A 48 -0.40 -3.20 5.66
N VAL A 49 -1.63 -2.72 5.47
CA VAL A 49 -1.95 -1.28 5.51
C VAL A 49 -2.34 -0.87 6.93
N LYS A 50 -1.72 0.19 7.44
CA LYS A 50 -1.92 0.74 8.77
C LYS A 50 -2.57 2.10 8.70
N ILE A 51 -3.65 2.24 9.46
CA ILE A 51 -4.29 3.52 9.76
C ILE A 51 -3.80 3.93 11.15
N LYS A 52 -3.12 5.08 11.23
CA LYS A 52 -2.58 5.64 12.48
C LYS A 52 -3.28 6.96 12.78
N PRO A 53 -4.50 6.95 13.34
CA PRO A 53 -5.20 8.18 13.65
C PRO A 53 -4.44 8.94 14.76
N PRO A 54 -4.47 10.29 14.75
CA PRO A 54 -3.99 11.08 15.87
C PRO A 54 -4.84 10.83 17.13
N LEU A 55 -4.32 11.19 18.31
CA LEU A 55 -5.00 11.02 19.60
C LEU A 55 -6.41 11.66 19.62
N THR A 56 -6.59 12.72 18.81
CA THR A 56 -7.86 13.38 18.55
C THR A 56 -8.00 13.54 17.03
N ILE A 57 -9.07 12.99 16.45
CA ILE A 57 -9.44 13.14 15.04
C ILE A 57 -10.88 13.65 14.97
N ALA A 58 -11.17 14.58 14.06
CA ALA A 58 -12.54 15.01 13.81
C ALA A 58 -13.31 13.93 13.02
N GLU A 59 -14.63 13.83 13.21
CA GLU A 59 -15.47 12.85 12.53
C GLU A 59 -15.36 12.98 11.00
N GLU A 60 -15.36 14.22 10.50
CA GLU A 60 -15.24 14.49 9.06
C GLU A 60 -13.87 14.08 8.49
N GLN A 61 -12.82 14.08 9.33
CA GLN A 61 -11.50 13.60 8.92
C GLN A 61 -11.45 12.07 8.90
N LEU A 62 -12.15 11.40 9.82
CA LEU A 62 -12.30 9.95 9.83
C LEU A 62 -13.07 9.50 8.59
N ASP A 63 -14.23 10.11 8.32
CA ASP A 63 -15.07 9.77 7.17
C ASP A 63 -14.30 9.95 5.87
N ARG A 64 -13.63 11.10 5.70
CA ARG A 64 -12.77 11.34 4.52
C ARG A 64 -11.67 10.29 4.39
N ALA A 65 -11.04 9.86 5.49
CA ALA A 65 -10.00 8.85 5.41
C ALA A 65 -10.55 7.49 4.97
N LEU A 66 -11.75 7.13 5.42
CA LEU A 66 -12.42 5.89 5.01
C LEU A 66 -12.87 5.94 3.54
N ASP A 67 -13.47 7.06 3.11
CA ASP A 67 -13.87 7.27 1.71
C ASP A 67 -12.67 7.17 0.76
N VAL A 68 -11.56 7.83 1.13
CA VAL A 68 -10.32 7.76 0.35
C VAL A 68 -9.78 6.34 0.34
N PHE A 69 -9.79 5.65 1.48
CA PHE A 69 -9.31 4.26 1.58
C PHE A 69 -10.07 3.32 0.64
N GLU A 70 -11.40 3.41 0.62
CA GLU A 70 -12.25 2.60 -0.27
C GLU A 70 -11.92 2.88 -1.74
N ALA A 71 -11.92 4.16 -2.14
CA ALA A 71 -11.63 4.55 -3.52
C ALA A 71 -10.25 4.08 -3.99
N VAL A 72 -9.21 4.25 -3.17
CA VAL A 72 -7.85 3.83 -3.55
C VAL A 72 -7.69 2.31 -3.57
N LEU A 73 -8.47 1.59 -2.74
CA LEU A 73 -8.44 0.14 -2.71
C LEU A 73 -9.06 -0.43 -4.00
N GLU A 74 -10.18 0.11 -4.45
CA GLU A 74 -10.82 -0.26 -5.72
C GLU A 74 -9.89 -0.01 -6.90
N GLU A 75 -9.21 1.15 -6.93
CA GLU A 75 -8.25 1.49 -7.97
C GLU A 75 -7.01 0.57 -7.95
N ALA A 76 -6.45 0.29 -6.77
CA ALA A 76 -5.27 -0.56 -6.62
C ALA A 76 -5.54 -2.00 -7.11
N VAL A 77 -6.74 -2.54 -6.86
CA VAL A 77 -7.13 -3.87 -7.33
C VAL A 77 -7.18 -3.92 -8.87
N CYS A 78 -7.61 -2.84 -9.50
CA CYS A 78 -7.74 -2.73 -10.97
C CYS A 78 -6.41 -2.46 -11.70
N LEU A 79 -5.28 -2.29 -10.99
CA LEU A 79 -4.01 -1.98 -11.63
C LEU A 79 -3.56 -3.10 -12.58
N PRO A 80 -3.17 -2.75 -13.83
CA PRO A 80 -2.68 -3.74 -14.79
C PRO A 80 -1.29 -4.24 -14.38
N ALA A 81 -0.93 -5.44 -14.85
CA ALA A 81 0.37 -6.06 -14.56
C ALA A 81 1.58 -5.16 -14.90
N SER A 82 1.48 -4.35 -15.96
CA SER A 82 2.54 -3.40 -16.34
C SER A 82 2.76 -2.30 -15.30
N ALA A 83 1.70 -1.82 -14.65
CA ALA A 83 1.80 -0.82 -13.58
C ALA A 83 2.44 -1.43 -12.33
N LEU A 84 2.07 -2.66 -11.97
CA LEU A 84 2.65 -3.38 -10.84
C LEU A 84 4.15 -3.63 -11.03
N GLU A 85 4.55 -4.02 -12.23
CA GLU A 85 5.97 -4.25 -12.55
C GLU A 85 6.78 -2.95 -12.45
N TYR A 86 6.20 -1.82 -12.88
CA TYR A 86 6.81 -0.51 -12.71
C TYR A 86 6.98 -0.14 -11.23
N ILE A 87 5.97 -0.38 -10.40
CA ILE A 87 6.05 -0.15 -8.94
C ILE A 87 7.14 -1.02 -8.33
N ARG A 88 7.19 -2.31 -8.67
CA ARG A 88 8.22 -3.24 -8.23
C ARG A 88 9.62 -2.72 -8.56
N GLN A 89 9.84 -2.26 -9.79
CA GLN A 89 11.12 -1.71 -10.22
C GLN A 89 11.53 -0.48 -9.37
N LYS A 90 10.60 0.44 -9.13
CA LYS A 90 10.85 1.60 -8.25
C LYS A 90 11.19 1.22 -6.81
N MET A 91 10.53 0.19 -6.29
CA MET A 91 10.82 -0.32 -4.94
C MET A 91 12.24 -0.87 -4.84
N ILE A 92 12.68 -1.60 -5.88
CA ILE A 92 14.04 -2.14 -5.96
C ILE A 92 15.07 -1.00 -6.03
N GLU A 93 14.83 -0.01 -6.89
CA GLU A 93 15.72 1.16 -7.04
C GLU A 93 15.86 1.94 -5.72
N SER A 94 14.75 2.12 -5.00
CA SER A 94 14.74 2.83 -3.71
C SER A 94 15.44 2.07 -2.58
N ALA A 95 15.60 0.76 -2.72
CA ALA A 95 16.23 -0.11 -1.73
C ALA A 95 17.74 -0.33 -1.96
N MET A 96 18.26 0.02 -3.14
CA MET A 96 19.69 -0.08 -3.42
C MET A 96 20.45 1.12 -2.83
N PRO A 97 21.54 0.90 -2.07
CA PRO A 97 22.40 2.00 -1.62
C PRO A 97 23.10 2.60 -2.85
N GLY A 98 22.99 3.93 -2.99
CA GLY A 98 23.74 4.71 -3.98
C GLY A 98 25.22 4.82 -3.69
#